data_AF-A0A1Z9H0G1-F1
#
_entry.id   AF-A0A1Z9H0G1-F1
#
_cell.length_a   1.000
_cell.length_b   1.000
_cell.length_c   1.000
_cell.angle_alpha   90.00
_cell.angle_beta   90.00
_cell.angle_gamma   90.00
#
_symmetry.space_group_name_H-M   'P 1'
#
loop_
_entity.id
_entity.type
_entity.pdbx_description
1 polymer ?
#
loop_
_entity_poly.entity_id
_entity_poly.type
_entity_poly.pdbx_seq_one_letter_code
_entity_poly.pdbx_strand_id
1 'polypeptide(L)'
;MAQFWYDQQIRRYLLQFVRIFNGFQVKSGQKNAGGTSSQVYRTVPMRYADMSRMVAHVLRGNTENALNSTPFMTCSVANLNVARERRHDPKLISAQQIQERKYDSLNDQYTAELGNTYTVERYMPVPYDLTINVDVWCSNTEQKLQLLEQVLTLFNPTVEIQSNTNPLDWTNITVVELIDIQWSSRSVPQGVDSQLDIATLIFQVPIWINPPAKVKKQSIIHSIINRIHLDDNLTDLEYDKNMADFFEQFSNLEEIVVTPQDAQVDVTGNTVSLLNAHGLNENYSWKEFFEQYGEFQASTSKLKLRRASDIEDSTQDIVGTIAYNPTNDNQLIFTIDSATLPTNTQTAVLKIIDPQKNQPGDGTLASQVTGQRYLIINDIVQSSSNWGNVVASANDIIEFDGTSWNVSFDASVNGSTVQYVTNSATNYQYKWTGTEWIDTYQGVYKPGFWILNLSGI
;
A
#
# COMPACT_ATOMS: atom_id res chain seq x y z
N MET A 1 19.15 -0.63 10.81
CA MET A 1 19.19 -0.69 12.28
C MET A 1 18.28 -1.82 12.70
N ALA A 2 18.84 -2.88 13.28
CA ALA A 2 18.10 -4.09 13.66
C ALA A 2 17.22 -3.84 14.89
N GLN A 3 15.99 -3.40 14.66
CA GLN A 3 14.98 -3.25 15.69
C GLN A 3 14.60 -4.65 16.20
N PHE A 4 14.68 -4.85 17.52
CA PHE A 4 14.41 -6.09 18.26
C PHE A 4 13.40 -7.05 17.57
N TRP A 5 13.88 -8.23 17.15
CA TRP A 5 13.17 -9.21 16.32
C TRP A 5 12.41 -10.28 17.16
N TYR A 6 11.33 -9.89 17.85
CA TYR A 6 10.52 -10.82 18.65
C TYR A 6 9.02 -10.65 18.39
N ASP A 7 8.40 -11.62 17.68
CA ASP A 7 6.97 -11.62 17.30
C ASP A 7 6.10 -12.51 18.22
N GLN A 8 6.65 -13.03 19.33
CA GLN A 8 5.88 -13.80 20.33
C GLN A 8 5.15 -15.03 19.79
N GLN A 9 5.56 -15.61 18.66
CA GLN A 9 4.82 -16.71 18.00
C GLN A 9 4.64 -17.94 18.91
N ILE A 10 5.70 -18.44 19.53
CA ILE A 10 5.63 -19.56 20.50
C ILE A 10 4.72 -19.20 21.69
N ARG A 11 4.77 -17.96 22.16
CA ARG A 11 3.92 -17.48 23.27
C ARG A 11 2.43 -17.51 22.89
N ARG A 12 2.07 -17.21 21.64
CA ARG A 12 0.67 -17.28 21.16
C ARG A 12 0.16 -18.72 21.20
N TYR A 13 0.94 -19.68 20.70
CA TYR A 13 0.59 -21.11 20.78
C TYR A 13 0.44 -21.57 22.23
N LEU A 14 1.37 -21.19 23.13
CA LEU A 14 1.26 -21.53 24.56
C LEU A 14 0.01 -20.94 25.22
N LEU A 15 -0.36 -19.69 24.90
CA LEU A 15 -1.57 -19.07 25.43
C LEU A 15 -2.84 -19.78 24.94
N GLN A 16 -2.88 -20.20 23.68
CA GLN A 16 -4.00 -20.98 23.13
C GLN A 16 -4.11 -22.34 23.80
N PHE A 17 -2.99 -23.03 23.99
CA PHE A 17 -2.94 -24.29 24.70
C PHE A 17 -3.46 -24.16 26.15
N VAL A 18 -3.01 -23.13 26.89
CA VAL A 18 -3.47 -22.88 28.26
C VAL A 18 -4.98 -22.60 28.33
N ARG A 19 -5.58 -22.00 27.29
CA ARG A 19 -7.02 -21.72 27.25
C ARG A 19 -7.88 -22.99 27.21
N ILE A 20 -7.37 -24.09 26.66
CA ILE A 20 -8.07 -25.39 26.67
C ILE A 20 -8.34 -25.83 28.11
N PHE A 21 -7.38 -25.59 29.00
CA PHE A 21 -7.42 -26.03 30.39
C PHE A 21 -8.08 -25.02 31.34
N ASN A 22 -8.70 -23.98 30.80
CA ASN A 22 -9.39 -22.99 31.61
C ASN A 22 -10.87 -23.37 31.80
N GLY A 23 -11.39 -23.15 33.01
CA GLY A 23 -12.81 -23.35 33.32
C GLY A 23 -13.17 -24.69 33.96
N PHE A 24 -12.22 -25.61 34.15
CA PHE A 24 -12.48 -26.86 34.86
C PHE A 24 -12.80 -26.62 36.34
N GLN A 25 -13.77 -27.37 36.86
CA GLN A 25 -14.25 -27.23 38.23
C GLN A 25 -14.20 -28.57 38.95
N VAL A 26 -13.92 -28.50 40.25
CA VAL A 26 -13.89 -29.67 41.13
C VAL A 26 -14.86 -29.46 42.28
N LYS A 27 -15.58 -30.52 42.64
CA LYS A 27 -16.50 -30.49 43.77
C LYS A 27 -15.73 -30.53 45.08
N SER A 28 -15.74 -29.44 45.81
CA SER A 28 -15.18 -29.33 47.17
C SER A 28 -16.29 -29.46 48.22
N GLY A 29 -16.87 -30.66 48.34
CA GLY A 29 -17.88 -30.97 49.37
C GLY A 29 -19.23 -30.26 49.20
N GLN A 30 -20.02 -30.24 50.28
CA GLN A 30 -21.35 -29.60 50.34
C GLN A 30 -21.34 -28.49 51.38
N LYS A 31 -21.95 -27.35 51.05
CA LYS A 31 -22.21 -26.26 51.99
C LYS A 31 -23.65 -26.37 52.46
N ASN A 32 -23.85 -26.60 53.75
CA ASN A 32 -25.16 -26.51 54.37
C ASN A 32 -25.43 -25.04 54.73
N ALA A 33 -26.13 -24.33 53.85
CA ALA A 33 -26.70 -23.03 54.14
C ALA A 33 -28.23 -23.17 54.12
N GLY A 34 -28.87 -23.13 55.30
CA GLY A 34 -30.33 -23.09 55.41
C GLY A 34 -31.09 -24.39 55.08
N GLY A 35 -30.51 -25.57 55.32
CA GLY A 35 -31.23 -26.85 55.19
C GLY A 35 -31.30 -27.43 53.76
N THR A 36 -30.71 -26.76 52.77
CA THR A 36 -30.49 -27.32 51.42
C THR A 36 -28.99 -27.53 51.19
N SER A 37 -28.56 -28.77 50.99
CA SER A 37 -27.14 -29.10 50.78
C SER A 37 -26.72 -28.82 49.33
N SER A 38 -26.24 -27.60 49.07
CA SER A 38 -25.68 -27.23 47.76
C SER A 38 -24.22 -27.67 47.64
N GLN A 39 -23.88 -28.27 46.50
CA GLN A 39 -22.51 -28.69 46.19
C GLN A 39 -21.65 -27.45 45.91
N VAL A 40 -20.43 -27.41 46.47
CA VAL A 40 -19.50 -26.29 46.24
C VAL A 40 -18.53 -26.67 45.13
N TYR A 41 -18.50 -25.88 44.08
CA TYR A 41 -17.54 -26.03 42.98
C TYR A 41 -16.40 -25.03 43.13
N ARG A 42 -15.17 -25.50 42.88
CA ARG A 42 -13.97 -24.66 42.83
C ARG A 42 -13.37 -24.75 41.44
N THR A 43 -13.17 -23.61 40.78
CA THR A 43 -12.46 -23.55 39.50
C THR A 43 -10.97 -23.80 39.74
N VAL A 44 -10.39 -24.67 38.92
CA VAL A 44 -8.98 -25.05 38.99
C VAL A 44 -8.16 -24.08 38.14
N PRO A 45 -7.22 -23.33 38.72
CA PRO A 45 -6.39 -22.42 37.95
C PRO A 45 -5.32 -23.18 37.17
N MET A 46 -5.07 -22.74 35.94
CA MET A 46 -3.95 -23.18 35.11
C MET A 46 -2.85 -22.11 35.08
N ARG A 47 -1.59 -22.50 35.24
CA ARG A 47 -0.43 -21.59 35.22
C ARG A 47 0.65 -22.10 34.27
N TYR A 48 1.38 -21.19 33.63
CA TYR A 48 2.61 -21.54 32.93
C TYR A 48 3.77 -21.45 33.92
N ALA A 49 4.35 -22.59 34.29
CA ALA A 49 5.50 -22.67 35.17
C ALA A 49 6.12 -24.07 35.09
N ASP A 50 7.45 -24.14 35.05
CA ASP A 50 8.18 -25.35 35.37
C ASP A 50 8.32 -25.46 36.90
N MET A 51 7.25 -25.91 37.55
CA MET A 51 7.21 -25.99 39.00
C MET A 51 7.80 -27.32 39.46
N SER A 52 9.11 -27.37 39.65
CA SER A 52 9.71 -28.47 40.39
C SER A 52 9.20 -28.47 41.84
N ARG A 53 9.11 -29.67 42.46
CA ARG A 53 8.66 -29.81 43.85
C ARG A 53 9.46 -28.93 44.84
N MET A 54 10.74 -28.68 44.53
CA MET A 54 11.62 -27.79 45.29
C MET A 54 11.22 -26.33 45.19
N VAL A 55 10.80 -25.85 44.01
CA VAL A 55 10.31 -24.48 43.82
C VAL A 55 8.98 -24.27 44.54
N ALA A 56 8.12 -25.29 44.60
CA ALA A 56 6.90 -25.26 45.43
C ALA A 56 7.19 -25.23 46.93
N HIS A 57 8.33 -25.77 47.39
CA HIS A 57 8.80 -25.66 48.77
C HIS A 57 9.40 -24.29 49.09
N VAL A 58 10.11 -23.69 48.12
CA VAL A 58 10.64 -22.31 48.23
C VAL A 58 9.51 -21.27 48.23
N LEU A 59 8.46 -21.46 47.42
CA LEU A 59 7.25 -20.62 47.44
C LEU A 59 6.47 -20.68 48.76
N ARG A 60 6.66 -21.73 49.57
CA ARG A 60 6.12 -21.85 50.93
C ARG A 60 6.94 -21.10 51.99
N GLY A 61 8.00 -20.38 51.59
CA GLY A 61 8.89 -19.66 52.50
C GLY A 61 9.58 -20.59 53.51
N ASN A 62 9.76 -21.88 53.17
CA ASN A 62 10.30 -22.89 54.06
C ASN A 62 9.47 -23.10 55.36
N THR A 63 8.17 -22.77 55.33
CA THR A 63 7.25 -22.94 56.46
C THR A 63 6.32 -24.14 56.23
N GLU A 64 6.27 -25.06 57.20
CA GLU A 64 5.41 -26.25 57.13
C GLU A 64 3.91 -25.93 57.30
N ASN A 65 3.58 -24.78 57.89
CA ASN A 65 2.19 -24.34 58.13
C ASN A 65 1.51 -23.71 56.90
N ALA A 66 2.26 -23.42 55.83
CA ALA A 66 1.69 -22.91 54.59
C ALA A 66 1.28 -24.07 53.67
N LEU A 67 0.01 -24.46 53.72
CA LEU A 67 -0.55 -25.44 52.79
C LEU A 67 -0.54 -24.87 51.37
N ASN A 68 0.05 -25.62 50.43
CA ASN A 68 0.00 -25.27 49.02
C ASN A 68 -1.45 -25.36 48.52
N SER A 69 -1.95 -24.28 47.91
CA SER A 69 -3.33 -24.15 47.43
C SER A 69 -3.58 -25.13 46.28
N THR A 70 -4.05 -26.33 46.60
CA THR A 70 -4.45 -27.40 45.66
C THR A 70 -5.98 -27.50 45.61
N PRO A 71 -6.60 -27.88 44.47
CA PRO A 71 -5.99 -28.30 43.21
C PRO A 71 -5.61 -27.15 42.25
N PHE A 72 -4.57 -27.36 41.44
CA PHE A 72 -4.17 -26.47 40.33
C PHE A 72 -3.47 -27.27 39.23
N MET A 73 -3.38 -26.70 38.04
CA MET A 73 -2.63 -27.28 36.93
C MET A 73 -1.45 -26.37 36.54
N THR A 74 -0.35 -26.97 36.10
CA THR A 74 0.79 -26.25 35.54
C THR A 74 1.14 -26.78 34.16
N CYS A 75 1.55 -25.91 33.23
CA CYS A 75 2.18 -26.33 31.98
C CYS A 75 3.63 -25.85 31.92
N SER A 76 4.49 -26.71 31.37
CA SER A 76 5.87 -26.40 31.03
C SER A 76 6.22 -26.99 29.67
N VAL A 77 7.09 -26.31 28.94
CA VAL A 77 7.65 -26.85 27.69
C VAL A 77 8.71 -27.87 28.05
N ALA A 78 8.49 -29.12 27.66
CA ALA A 78 9.44 -30.20 27.90
C ALA A 78 10.53 -30.23 26.81
N ASN A 79 10.12 -30.10 25.55
CA ASN A 79 11.04 -30.18 24.42
C ASN A 79 10.51 -29.41 23.19
N LEU A 80 11.43 -28.99 22.32
CA LEU A 80 11.14 -28.39 21.01
C LEU A 80 12.00 -29.10 19.95
N ASN A 81 11.38 -30.01 19.20
CA ASN A 81 12.04 -30.79 18.17
C ASN A 81 11.75 -30.22 16.78
N VAL A 82 12.69 -30.42 15.84
CA VAL A 82 12.45 -30.10 14.43
C VAL A 82 11.67 -31.25 13.80
N ALA A 83 10.47 -30.99 13.30
CA ALA A 83 9.67 -31.98 12.59
C ALA A 83 10.19 -32.13 11.15
N ARG A 84 11.08 -33.11 10.93
CA ARG A 84 11.76 -33.29 9.63
C ARG A 84 10.79 -33.78 8.56
N GLU A 85 9.77 -34.53 8.93
CA GLU A 85 8.78 -35.08 7.99
C GLU A 85 7.87 -34.02 7.36
N ARG A 86 7.70 -32.85 7.99
CA ARG A 86 6.87 -31.73 7.47
C ARG A 86 7.67 -30.67 6.71
N ARG A 87 8.96 -30.90 6.48
CA ARG A 87 9.84 -29.93 5.81
C ARG A 87 9.56 -29.90 4.31
N HIS A 88 9.16 -28.75 3.81
CA HIS A 88 9.17 -28.43 2.39
C HIS A 88 10.35 -27.51 2.04
N ASP A 89 10.52 -27.20 0.74
CA ASP A 89 11.55 -26.28 0.28
C ASP A 89 11.40 -24.92 1.00
N PRO A 90 12.45 -24.44 1.71
CA PRO A 90 12.42 -23.16 2.42
C PRO A 90 12.13 -21.93 1.56
N LYS A 91 12.29 -22.02 0.23
CA LYS A 91 11.97 -20.93 -0.71
C LYS A 91 10.63 -21.10 -1.41
N LEU A 92 9.85 -22.13 -1.07
CA LEU A 92 8.55 -22.33 -1.67
C LEU A 92 7.63 -21.16 -1.30
N ILE A 93 7.20 -20.43 -2.33
CA ILE A 93 6.18 -19.39 -2.24
C ILE A 93 4.90 -20.00 -2.82
N SER A 94 3.89 -20.15 -1.98
CA SER A 94 2.56 -20.58 -2.42
C SER A 94 1.74 -19.34 -2.73
N ALA A 95 1.39 -19.13 -3.99
CA ALA A 95 0.47 -18.08 -4.41
C ALA A 95 -0.96 -18.64 -4.43
N GLN A 96 -1.88 -18.02 -3.69
CA GLN A 96 -3.31 -18.29 -3.80
C GLN A 96 -4.01 -17.03 -4.31
N GLN A 97 -4.76 -17.17 -5.41
CA GLN A 97 -5.68 -16.14 -5.86
C GLN A 97 -6.99 -16.24 -5.07
N ILE A 98 -7.40 -15.12 -4.48
CA ILE A 98 -8.68 -14.97 -3.80
C ILE A 98 -9.43 -13.81 -4.43
N GLN A 99 -10.73 -13.99 -4.56
CA GLN A 99 -11.64 -12.96 -5.05
C GLN A 99 -12.55 -12.59 -3.89
N GLU A 100 -12.58 -11.31 -3.52
CA GLU A 100 -13.53 -10.83 -2.52
C GLU A 100 -14.88 -10.54 -3.16
N ARG A 101 -15.93 -10.52 -2.35
CA ARG A 101 -17.24 -10.03 -2.80
C ARG A 101 -17.20 -8.51 -2.78
N LYS A 102 -17.78 -7.87 -3.80
CA LYS A 102 -17.82 -6.40 -3.88
C LYS A 102 -18.58 -5.84 -2.67
N TYR A 103 -17.95 -4.92 -1.95
CA TYR A 103 -18.56 -4.22 -0.82
C TYR A 103 -19.29 -2.99 -1.34
N ASP A 104 -20.59 -2.91 -1.09
CA ASP A 104 -21.39 -1.73 -1.36
C ASP A 104 -21.43 -0.85 -0.10
N SER A 105 -20.70 0.26 -0.13
CA SER A 105 -20.59 1.22 0.97
C SER A 105 -21.86 2.03 1.23
N LEU A 106 -22.87 1.98 0.34
CA LEU A 106 -24.14 2.67 0.56
C LEU A 106 -25.10 1.86 1.45
N ASN A 107 -25.04 0.54 1.34
CA ASN A 107 -25.94 -0.39 2.02
C ASN A 107 -25.25 -1.21 3.13
N ASP A 108 -23.93 -1.02 3.32
CA ASP A 108 -23.07 -1.82 4.21
C ASP A 108 -23.22 -3.34 3.98
N GLN A 109 -23.34 -3.74 2.72
CA GLN A 109 -23.56 -5.13 2.33
C GLN A 109 -22.58 -5.60 1.26
N TYR A 110 -22.22 -6.88 1.33
CA TYR A 110 -21.45 -7.55 0.29
C TYR A 110 -22.40 -8.06 -0.81
N THR A 111 -22.27 -7.54 -2.03
CA THR A 111 -23.07 -7.99 -3.16
C THR A 111 -22.57 -9.34 -3.68
N ALA A 112 -23.33 -9.99 -4.57
CA ALA A 112 -22.91 -11.25 -5.19
C ALA A 112 -21.92 -11.04 -6.36
N GLU A 113 -21.59 -9.78 -6.67
CA GLU A 113 -20.65 -9.42 -7.71
C GLU A 113 -19.20 -9.62 -7.25
N LEU A 114 -18.33 -9.92 -8.22
CA LEU A 114 -16.90 -10.04 -7.98
C LEU A 114 -16.34 -8.66 -7.58
N GLY A 115 -15.71 -8.60 -6.42
CA GLY A 115 -14.95 -7.45 -5.93
C GLY A 115 -13.48 -7.54 -6.34
N ASN A 116 -12.59 -6.98 -5.52
CA ASN A 116 -11.17 -7.02 -5.81
C ASN A 116 -10.63 -8.45 -5.80
N THR A 117 -9.67 -8.69 -6.69
CA THR A 117 -8.95 -9.96 -6.73
C THR A 117 -7.54 -9.73 -6.19
N TYR A 118 -7.14 -10.55 -5.22
CA TYR A 118 -5.83 -10.47 -4.60
C TYR A 118 -5.08 -11.77 -4.84
N THR A 119 -3.82 -11.65 -5.21
CA THR A 119 -2.88 -12.77 -5.13
C THR A 119 -2.12 -12.62 -3.82
N VAL A 120 -2.28 -13.59 -2.92
CA VAL A 120 -1.54 -13.61 -1.66
C VAL A 120 -0.45 -14.66 -1.74
N GLU A 121 0.79 -14.18 -1.74
CA GLU A 121 1.99 -15.01 -1.65
C GLU A 121 2.29 -15.34 -0.19
N ARG A 122 2.35 -16.63 0.13
CA ARG A 122 2.68 -17.13 1.47
C ARG A 122 4.04 -17.80 1.44
N TYR A 123 4.90 -17.42 2.37
CA TYR A 123 6.20 -18.08 2.57
C TYR A 123 6.02 -19.36 3.37
N MET A 124 6.70 -20.43 2.95
CA MET A 124 6.78 -21.65 3.74
C MET A 124 7.45 -21.37 5.10
N PRO A 125 6.85 -21.78 6.22
CA PRO A 125 7.43 -21.67 7.56
C PRO A 125 8.53 -22.71 7.80
N VAL A 126 9.04 -22.72 9.02
CA VAL A 126 9.74 -23.88 9.56
C VAL A 126 8.80 -24.65 10.53
N PRO A 127 8.57 -25.96 10.31
CA PRO A 127 7.82 -26.81 11.23
C PRO A 127 8.64 -27.23 12.45
N TYR A 128 8.01 -27.21 13.62
CA TYR A 128 8.53 -27.74 14.88
C TYR A 128 7.47 -28.57 15.61
N ASP A 129 7.92 -29.51 16.43
CA ASP A 129 7.11 -30.23 17.40
C ASP A 129 7.41 -29.73 18.80
N LEU A 130 6.41 -29.14 19.43
CA LEU A 130 6.47 -28.65 20.79
C LEU A 130 5.85 -29.69 21.73
N THR A 131 6.66 -30.27 22.60
CA THR A 131 6.17 -31.17 23.66
C THR A 131 5.92 -30.36 24.93
N ILE A 132 4.70 -30.43 25.45
CA ILE A 132 4.24 -29.71 26.64
C ILE A 132 3.80 -30.72 27.69
N ASN A 133 4.32 -30.58 28.90
CA ASN A 133 3.86 -31.34 30.06
C ASN A 133 2.83 -30.51 30.80
N VAL A 134 1.67 -31.12 31.10
CA VAL A 134 0.65 -30.57 31.98
C VAL A 134 0.60 -31.39 33.26
N ASP A 135 1.00 -30.79 34.36
CA ASP A 135 0.97 -31.41 35.68
C ASP A 135 -0.30 -31.00 36.43
N VAL A 136 -1.08 -32.00 36.83
CA VAL A 136 -2.30 -31.83 37.63
C VAL A 136 -1.95 -32.10 39.10
N TRP A 137 -1.95 -31.04 39.91
CA TRP A 137 -1.62 -31.10 41.34
C TRP A 137 -2.89 -31.26 42.15
N CYS A 138 -3.04 -32.39 42.85
CA CYS A 138 -4.22 -32.70 43.63
C CYS A 138 -3.88 -33.11 45.07
N SER A 139 -4.78 -32.75 46.00
CA SER A 139 -4.65 -33.13 47.42
C SER A 139 -5.19 -34.53 47.73
N ASN A 140 -6.16 -35.01 46.93
CA ASN A 140 -6.78 -36.31 47.09
C ASN A 140 -7.00 -36.98 45.71
N THR A 141 -7.22 -38.29 45.72
CA THR A 141 -7.49 -39.07 44.50
C THR A 141 -8.82 -38.67 43.85
N GLU A 142 -9.82 -38.26 44.62
CA GLU A 142 -11.14 -37.90 44.09
C GLU A 142 -11.11 -36.63 43.23
N GLN A 143 -10.41 -35.58 43.66
CA GLN A 143 -10.17 -34.37 42.85
C GLN A 143 -9.39 -34.73 41.58
N LYS A 144 -8.42 -35.65 41.67
CA LYS A 144 -7.64 -36.12 40.52
C LYS A 144 -8.54 -36.83 39.51
N LEU A 145 -9.39 -37.75 39.94
CA LEU A 145 -10.32 -38.47 39.08
C LEU A 145 -11.34 -37.51 38.44
N GLN A 146 -11.93 -36.60 39.22
CA GLN A 146 -12.86 -35.60 38.70
C GLN A 146 -12.23 -34.72 37.61
N LEU A 147 -10.96 -34.33 37.76
CA LEU A 147 -10.25 -33.54 36.73
C LEU A 147 -9.84 -34.38 35.53
N LEU A 148 -9.32 -35.59 35.75
CA LEU A 148 -8.90 -36.46 34.65
C LEU A 148 -10.09 -36.88 33.79
N GLU A 149 -11.26 -37.19 34.37
CA GLU A 149 -12.45 -37.51 33.57
C GLU A 149 -12.93 -36.33 32.72
N GLN A 150 -12.84 -35.10 33.24
CA GLN A 150 -13.18 -33.89 32.48
C GLN A 150 -12.16 -33.59 31.36
N VAL A 151 -10.87 -33.81 31.61
CA VAL A 151 -9.81 -33.53 30.63
C VAL A 151 -9.77 -34.61 29.55
N LEU A 152 -9.74 -35.89 29.94
CA LEU A 152 -9.54 -37.00 29.01
C LEU A 152 -10.73 -37.19 28.05
N THR A 153 -11.94 -36.77 28.43
CA THR A 153 -13.11 -36.82 27.52
C THR A 153 -13.04 -35.79 26.39
N LEU A 154 -12.22 -34.74 26.52
CA LEU A 154 -12.02 -33.77 25.45
C LEU A 154 -11.08 -34.29 24.35
N PHE A 155 -10.15 -35.20 24.69
CA PHE A 155 -9.13 -35.69 23.77
C PHE A 155 -9.49 -37.08 23.26
N ASN A 156 -9.73 -37.19 21.96
CA ASN A 156 -9.82 -38.48 21.27
C ASN A 156 -8.67 -38.61 20.28
N PRO A 157 -7.58 -39.26 20.68
CA PRO A 157 -6.29 -38.68 21.14
C PRO A 157 -5.91 -37.24 20.71
N THR A 158 -6.60 -36.64 19.74
CA THR A 158 -6.30 -35.31 19.19
C THR A 158 -7.47 -34.35 19.34
N VAL A 159 -7.17 -33.05 19.43
CA VAL A 159 -8.15 -31.95 19.34
C VAL A 159 -7.61 -30.89 18.40
N GLU A 160 -8.44 -30.44 17.46
CA GLU A 160 -8.10 -29.37 16.54
C GLU A 160 -8.53 -28.02 17.10
N ILE A 161 -7.66 -27.02 16.95
CA ILE A 161 -7.88 -25.67 17.45
C ILE A 161 -7.59 -24.69 16.33
N GLN A 162 -8.56 -23.81 16.11
CA GLN A 162 -8.43 -22.69 15.21
C GLN A 162 -7.75 -21.51 15.94
N SER A 163 -6.57 -21.13 15.46
CA SER A 163 -5.70 -20.12 16.04
C SER A 163 -6.08 -18.69 15.59
N ASN A 164 -6.68 -18.54 14.40
CA ASN A 164 -7.05 -17.26 13.79
C ASN A 164 -8.33 -17.36 12.94
N THR A 165 -9.02 -16.26 12.68
CA THR A 165 -10.14 -16.24 11.72
C THR A 165 -9.67 -16.04 10.28
N ASN A 166 -8.40 -15.74 10.04
CA ASN A 166 -7.86 -15.54 8.71
C ASN A 166 -7.79 -16.88 7.93
N PRO A 167 -8.62 -17.07 6.87
CA PRO A 167 -8.56 -18.28 6.05
C PRO A 167 -7.28 -18.36 5.20
N LEU A 168 -6.57 -17.24 5.07
CA LEU A 168 -5.34 -17.14 4.30
C LEU A 168 -4.10 -17.43 5.14
N ASP A 169 -4.26 -17.66 6.44
CA ASP A 169 -3.19 -18.10 7.31
C ASP A 169 -3.14 -19.63 7.29
N TRP A 170 -2.01 -20.16 6.87
CA TRP A 170 -1.77 -21.59 6.73
C TRP A 170 -1.33 -22.21 8.08
N THR A 171 -1.10 -21.39 9.12
CA THR A 171 -0.92 -21.79 10.54
C THR A 171 -2.21 -21.73 11.36
N ASN A 172 -3.34 -21.52 10.69
CA ASN A 172 -4.61 -21.29 11.36
C ASN A 172 -5.07 -22.52 12.16
N ILE A 173 -4.95 -23.72 11.60
CA ILE A 173 -5.38 -24.94 12.29
C ILE A 173 -4.17 -25.58 12.95
N THR A 174 -4.27 -25.83 14.25
CA THR A 174 -3.29 -26.59 15.02
C THR A 174 -3.95 -27.77 15.69
N VAL A 175 -3.26 -28.92 15.68
CA VAL A 175 -3.77 -30.16 16.28
C VAL A 175 -3.00 -30.41 17.56
N VAL A 176 -3.68 -30.51 18.69
CA VAL A 176 -3.07 -30.88 19.97
C VAL A 176 -3.29 -32.37 20.18
N GLU A 177 -2.21 -33.15 20.31
CA GLU A 177 -2.27 -34.58 20.55
C GLU A 177 -1.85 -34.91 21.99
N LEU A 178 -2.61 -35.76 22.66
CA LEU A 178 -2.24 -36.37 23.93
C LEU A 178 -1.42 -37.64 23.66
N ILE A 179 -0.12 -37.60 23.94
CA ILE A 179 0.79 -38.71 23.60
C ILE A 179 0.98 -39.71 24.73
N ASP A 180 0.93 -39.26 25.98
CA ASP A 180 1.15 -40.11 27.14
C ASP A 180 0.55 -39.52 28.43
N ILE A 181 0.26 -40.40 29.38
CA ILE A 181 -0.32 -40.07 30.69
C ILE A 181 0.46 -40.80 31.77
N GLN A 182 1.17 -40.04 32.60
CA GLN A 182 1.83 -40.54 33.80
C GLN A 182 0.89 -40.41 35.00
N TRP A 183 0.34 -41.54 35.47
CA TRP A 183 -0.74 -41.59 36.48
C TRP A 183 -0.38 -40.99 37.85
N SER A 184 0.85 -41.21 38.30
CA SER A 184 1.33 -40.66 39.56
C SER A 184 2.86 -40.63 39.60
N SER A 185 3.47 -39.45 39.71
CA SER A 185 4.90 -39.33 39.99
C SER A 185 5.16 -39.41 41.50
N ARG A 186 4.98 -40.59 42.10
CA ARG A 186 5.26 -40.82 43.52
C ARG A 186 6.73 -41.20 43.70
N SER A 187 7.58 -40.22 44.03
CA SER A 187 8.91 -40.53 44.55
C SER A 187 8.83 -40.99 46.01
N VAL A 188 9.71 -41.91 46.39
CA VAL A 188 9.82 -42.44 47.77
C VAL A 188 9.95 -41.27 48.76
N PRO A 189 9.12 -41.17 49.80
CA PRO A 189 9.20 -40.08 50.76
C PRO A 189 10.55 -40.08 51.46
N GLN A 190 11.34 -39.02 51.28
CA GLN A 190 12.39 -38.67 52.23
C GLN A 190 11.85 -37.58 53.16
N GLY A 191 11.40 -37.97 54.35
CA GLY A 191 10.98 -37.05 55.41
C GLY A 191 9.48 -37.04 55.72
N VAL A 192 9.04 -35.97 56.41
CA VAL A 192 7.70 -35.77 57.00
C VAL A 192 6.74 -34.94 56.10
N ASP A 193 7.05 -34.79 54.82
CA ASP A 193 6.26 -33.95 53.90
C ASP A 193 4.88 -34.58 53.57
N SER A 194 3.87 -33.73 53.39
CA SER A 194 2.52 -34.14 52.98
C SER A 194 2.53 -34.70 51.55
N GLN A 195 1.85 -35.83 51.34
CA GLN A 195 1.81 -36.50 50.05
C GLN A 195 0.82 -35.82 49.10
N LEU A 196 1.30 -34.95 48.22
CA LEU A 196 0.55 -34.47 47.05
C LEU A 196 0.62 -35.52 45.93
N ASP A 197 -0.52 -35.77 45.28
CA ASP A 197 -0.61 -36.65 44.11
C ASP A 197 -0.56 -35.79 42.83
N ILE A 198 0.33 -36.17 41.91
CA ILE A 198 0.61 -35.42 40.68
C ILE A 198 0.45 -36.38 39.52
N ALA A 199 -0.48 -36.07 38.60
CA ALA A 199 -0.57 -36.73 37.30
C ALA A 199 0.00 -35.81 36.22
N THR A 200 0.85 -36.34 35.34
CA THR A 200 1.46 -35.58 34.24
C THR A 200 0.91 -36.06 32.91
N LEU A 201 0.27 -35.16 32.17
CA LEU A 201 -0.22 -35.38 30.82
C LEU A 201 0.79 -34.79 29.84
N ILE A 202 1.22 -35.59 28.87
CA ILE A 202 2.22 -35.17 27.90
C ILE A 202 1.51 -34.92 26.57
N PHE A 203 1.61 -33.69 26.07
CA PHE A 203 1.01 -33.27 24.82
C PHE A 203 2.08 -32.96 23.77
N GLN A 204 1.77 -33.29 22.51
CA GLN A 204 2.54 -32.87 21.36
C GLN A 204 1.71 -31.86 20.55
N VAL A 205 2.30 -30.69 20.30
CA VAL A 205 1.70 -29.62 19.51
C VAL A 205 2.62 -29.32 18.33
N PRO A 206 2.21 -29.61 17.09
CA PRO A 206 2.92 -29.19 15.90
C PRO A 206 2.74 -27.67 15.75
N ILE A 207 3.84 -26.93 15.83
CA ILE A 207 3.85 -25.48 15.67
C ILE A 207 4.62 -25.11 14.41
N TRP A 208 4.27 -23.95 13.87
CA TRP A 208 4.99 -23.38 12.75
C TRP A 208 5.54 -22.03 13.12
N ILE A 209 6.80 -21.80 12.77
CA ILE A 209 7.50 -20.54 13.02
C ILE A 209 7.89 -19.94 11.67
N ASN A 210 7.45 -18.71 11.42
CA ASN A 210 7.73 -17.98 10.20
C ASN A 210 8.55 -16.70 10.48
N PRO A 211 9.44 -16.29 9.58
CA PRO A 211 9.98 -14.93 9.63
C PRO A 211 8.82 -13.93 9.45
N PRO A 212 8.91 -12.73 10.05
CA PRO A 212 7.83 -11.75 9.97
C PRO A 212 7.50 -11.44 8.51
N ALA A 213 6.22 -11.55 8.16
CA ALA A 213 5.74 -11.25 6.82
C ALA A 213 5.85 -9.74 6.57
N LYS A 214 6.54 -9.34 5.50
CA LYS A 214 6.39 -7.98 4.96
C LYS A 214 5.05 -7.94 4.25
N VAL A 215 4.07 -7.24 4.83
CA VAL A 215 2.81 -6.97 4.14
C VAL A 215 3.13 -5.98 3.02
N LYS A 216 3.32 -6.51 1.81
CA LYS A 216 3.34 -5.72 0.59
C LYS A 216 1.99 -5.93 -0.07
N LYS A 217 1.19 -4.88 -0.17
CA LYS A 217 0.00 -4.90 -1.02
C LYS A 217 0.52 -4.98 -2.46
N GLN A 218 0.27 -6.10 -3.12
CA GLN A 218 0.60 -6.26 -4.53
C GLN A 218 -0.43 -5.45 -5.31
N SER A 219 -0.03 -4.27 -5.77
CA SER A 219 -0.75 -3.57 -6.84
C SER A 219 -0.58 -4.45 -8.09
N ILE A 220 -1.65 -5.10 -8.53
CA ILE A 220 -1.68 -5.74 -9.84
C ILE A 220 -1.75 -4.58 -10.85
N ILE A 221 -0.63 -4.28 -11.49
CA ILE A 221 -0.62 -3.46 -12.70
C ILE A 221 -1.33 -4.30 -13.76
N HIS A 222 -2.55 -3.91 -14.14
CA HIS A 222 -3.23 -4.47 -15.30
C HIS A 222 -2.59 -3.85 -16.55
N SER A 223 -1.53 -4.47 -17.05
CA SER A 223 -1.10 -4.24 -18.43
C SER A 223 -0.77 -5.59 -19.05
N ILE A 224 -1.72 -6.16 -19.80
CA ILE A 224 -1.41 -7.24 -20.73
C ILE A 224 -0.78 -6.56 -21.95
N ILE A 225 0.54 -6.41 -21.93
CA ILE A 225 1.31 -5.93 -23.07
C ILE A 225 1.50 -7.15 -23.98
N ASN A 226 0.66 -7.27 -25.02
CA ASN A 226 0.87 -8.29 -26.05
C ASN A 226 1.50 -7.60 -27.26
N ARG A 227 2.80 -7.82 -27.46
CA ARG A 227 3.61 -7.12 -28.46
C ARG A 227 4.01 -8.05 -29.60
N ILE A 228 3.65 -7.67 -30.83
CA ILE A 228 4.29 -8.14 -32.06
C ILE A 228 4.91 -6.90 -32.69
N HIS A 229 6.25 -6.87 -32.77
CA HIS A 229 6.99 -5.78 -33.36
C HIS A 229 7.09 -5.94 -34.87
N LEU A 230 6.96 -4.83 -35.59
CA LEU A 230 7.69 -4.56 -36.83
C LEU A 230 8.17 -3.11 -36.76
N ASP A 231 9.48 -2.93 -36.59
CA ASP A 231 10.16 -1.64 -36.66
C ASP A 231 10.01 -1.02 -38.07
N ASP A 232 9.91 0.32 -38.17
CA ASP A 232 10.91 1.14 -38.90
C ASP A 232 10.74 2.66 -38.66
N ASN A 233 11.79 3.29 -38.12
CA ASN A 233 12.13 4.74 -38.05
C ASN A 233 11.42 5.74 -37.12
N LEU A 234 12.26 6.48 -36.39
CA LEU A 234 12.01 7.39 -35.26
C LEU A 234 12.40 8.84 -35.59
N THR A 235 12.04 9.37 -36.77
CA THR A 235 12.52 10.71 -37.20
C THR A 235 11.45 11.68 -37.68
N ASP A 236 10.15 11.41 -37.50
CA ASP A 236 9.11 12.25 -38.11
C ASP A 236 7.88 12.48 -37.22
N LEU A 237 8.11 12.93 -35.99
CA LEU A 237 7.04 13.42 -35.10
C LEU A 237 7.36 14.84 -34.63
N GLU A 238 7.46 15.74 -35.61
CA GLU A 238 7.38 17.18 -35.39
C GLU A 238 5.93 17.66 -35.58
N TYR A 239 5.50 18.50 -34.65
CA TYR A 239 4.14 19.01 -34.52
C TYR A 239 3.81 20.02 -35.64
N ASP A 240 2.86 19.68 -36.52
CA ASP A 240 2.28 20.58 -37.52
C ASP A 240 0.98 21.21 -36.98
N LYS A 241 0.80 22.50 -37.27
CA LYS A 241 -0.27 23.40 -36.79
C LYS A 241 -1.68 23.07 -37.29
N ASN A 242 -1.84 22.05 -38.13
CA ASN A 242 -3.14 21.61 -38.66
C ASN A 242 -3.51 20.22 -38.15
N MET A 243 -3.51 20.05 -36.83
CA MET A 243 -3.81 18.79 -36.12
C MET A 243 -5.31 18.39 -36.15
N ALA A 244 -5.97 18.55 -37.30
CA ALA A 244 -7.31 18.02 -37.56
C ALA A 244 -7.29 16.95 -38.67
N ASP A 245 -6.42 17.06 -39.68
CA ASP A 245 -6.46 16.19 -40.88
C ASP A 245 -5.37 15.09 -40.91
N PHE A 246 -4.45 15.05 -39.93
CA PHE A 246 -3.37 14.06 -39.90
C PHE A 246 -3.82 12.66 -39.38
N PHE A 247 -4.97 12.56 -38.71
CA PHE A 247 -5.43 11.31 -38.09
C PHE A 247 -6.32 10.44 -38.98
N GLU A 248 -6.72 10.90 -40.17
CA GLU A 248 -7.50 10.07 -41.10
C GLU A 248 -6.63 9.07 -41.89
N GLN A 249 -5.29 9.20 -41.88
CA GLN A 249 -4.42 8.36 -42.71
C GLN A 249 -3.66 7.24 -41.97
N PHE A 250 -3.79 7.13 -40.64
CA PHE A 250 -3.24 6.01 -39.86
C PHE A 250 -4.34 5.01 -39.45
N SER A 251 -5.05 4.52 -40.45
CA SER A 251 -5.79 3.27 -40.33
C SER A 251 -4.81 2.14 -40.62
N ASN A 252 -4.16 1.63 -39.57
CA ASN A 252 -3.91 0.19 -39.36
C ASN A 252 -2.94 -0.05 -38.19
N LEU A 253 -3.42 -0.86 -37.24
CA LEU A 253 -2.75 -1.47 -36.08
C LEU A 253 -2.67 -0.59 -34.82
N GLU A 254 -3.84 -0.49 -34.18
CA GLU A 254 -4.08 0.06 -32.85
C GLU A 254 -3.31 -0.71 -31.76
N GLU A 255 -2.53 0.01 -30.96
CA GLU A 255 -2.10 -0.41 -29.63
C GLU A 255 -3.15 0.09 -28.62
N ILE A 256 -3.91 -0.82 -28.02
CA ILE A 256 -4.97 -0.44 -27.07
C ILE A 256 -4.35 -0.29 -25.68
N VAL A 257 -3.91 0.92 -25.36
CA VAL A 257 -3.69 1.35 -23.97
C VAL A 257 -5.05 1.83 -23.44
N VAL A 258 -5.73 0.97 -22.68
CA VAL A 258 -7.08 1.25 -22.17
C VAL A 258 -6.99 2.34 -21.10
N THR A 259 -7.30 3.59 -21.47
CA THR A 259 -7.83 4.53 -20.48
C THR A 259 -9.27 4.10 -20.17
N PRO A 260 -9.70 4.18 -18.90
CA PRO A 260 -11.10 4.06 -18.54
C PRO A 260 -12.06 4.72 -19.54
N GLN A 261 -12.92 3.90 -20.17
CA GLN A 261 -13.95 4.34 -21.14
C GLN A 261 -13.42 5.07 -22.39
N ASP A 262 -12.14 4.88 -22.78
CA ASP A 262 -11.50 5.56 -23.92
C ASP A 262 -11.62 7.10 -23.85
N ALA A 263 -11.71 7.64 -22.64
CA ALA A 263 -11.90 9.08 -22.43
C ALA A 263 -10.66 9.89 -22.83
N GLN A 264 -10.88 11.08 -23.40
CA GLN A 264 -9.84 12.06 -23.68
C GLN A 264 -9.83 13.13 -22.59
N VAL A 265 -8.70 13.81 -22.44
CA VAL A 265 -8.54 14.84 -21.42
C VAL A 265 -8.02 16.12 -22.05
N ASP A 266 -8.70 17.24 -21.82
CA ASP A 266 -8.25 18.56 -22.23
C ASP A 266 -7.59 19.29 -21.06
N VAL A 267 -6.34 19.72 -21.27
CA VAL A 267 -5.55 20.46 -20.28
C VAL A 267 -5.41 21.89 -20.75
N THR A 268 -6.15 22.79 -20.10
CA THR A 268 -6.09 24.23 -20.35
C THR A 268 -5.77 24.96 -19.05
N GLY A 269 -4.61 25.61 -19.01
CA GLY A 269 -4.06 26.26 -17.83
C GLY A 269 -3.97 25.32 -16.62
N ASN A 270 -4.65 25.67 -15.53
CA ASN A 270 -4.68 24.90 -14.29
C ASN A 270 -5.92 24.00 -14.19
N THR A 271 -6.68 23.85 -15.27
CA THR A 271 -7.90 23.05 -15.28
C THR A 271 -7.82 21.91 -16.28
N VAL A 272 -8.41 20.78 -15.88
CA VAL A 272 -8.45 19.56 -16.68
C VAL A 272 -9.89 19.14 -16.86
N SER A 273 -10.34 19.07 -18.12
CA SER A 273 -11.72 18.70 -18.47
C SER A 273 -11.78 17.31 -19.07
N LEU A 274 -12.84 16.55 -18.74
CA LEU A 274 -13.05 15.22 -19.30
C LEU A 274 -13.83 15.32 -20.62
N LEU A 275 -13.37 14.58 -21.64
CA LEU A 275 -13.97 14.51 -22.97
C LEU A 275 -14.33 13.05 -23.27
N ASN A 276 -15.34 12.83 -24.11
CA ASN A 276 -15.66 11.49 -24.60
C ASN A 276 -14.59 10.97 -25.60
N ALA A 277 -14.72 9.71 -26.02
CA ALA A 277 -13.84 9.08 -27.01
C ALA A 277 -13.72 9.85 -28.33
N HIS A 278 -14.71 10.68 -28.68
CA HIS A 278 -14.75 11.50 -29.89
C HIS A 278 -14.27 12.95 -29.68
N GLY A 279 -13.74 13.28 -28.49
CA GLY A 279 -13.23 14.62 -28.17
C GLY A 279 -14.31 15.68 -27.90
N LEU A 280 -15.57 15.27 -27.70
CA LEU A 280 -16.67 16.18 -27.36
C LEU A 280 -16.83 16.31 -25.85
N ASN A 281 -17.07 17.55 -25.41
CA ASN A 281 -17.34 17.88 -24.02
C ASN A 281 -18.85 17.79 -23.73
N GLU A 282 -19.28 16.67 -23.15
CA GLU A 282 -20.69 16.42 -22.79
C GLU A 282 -20.97 16.66 -21.29
N ASN A 283 -20.11 17.43 -20.59
CA ASN A 283 -20.20 17.70 -19.14
C ASN A 283 -20.18 16.44 -18.27
N TYR A 284 -19.26 15.52 -18.53
CA TYR A 284 -19.04 14.36 -17.67
C TYR A 284 -18.61 14.78 -16.26
N SER A 285 -19.02 14.02 -15.24
CA SER A 285 -18.63 14.26 -13.86
C SER A 285 -17.38 13.46 -13.51
N TRP A 286 -16.32 14.15 -13.04
CA TRP A 286 -15.12 13.46 -12.55
C TRP A 286 -15.39 12.60 -11.32
N LYS A 287 -16.42 12.93 -10.52
CA LYS A 287 -16.81 12.13 -9.35
C LYS A 287 -17.34 10.76 -9.77
N GLU A 288 -18.29 10.74 -10.71
CA GLU A 288 -18.85 9.49 -11.26
C GLU A 288 -17.78 8.67 -11.99
N PHE A 289 -16.85 9.35 -12.65
CA PHE A 289 -15.71 8.71 -13.29
C PHE A 289 -14.81 8.02 -12.26
N PHE A 290 -14.43 8.69 -11.17
CA PHE A 290 -13.54 8.11 -10.16
C PHE A 290 -14.17 7.00 -9.31
N GLU A 291 -15.48 7.05 -9.03
CA GLU A 291 -16.19 6.00 -8.28
C GLU A 291 -16.03 4.59 -8.88
N GLN A 292 -15.78 4.49 -10.18
CA GLN A 292 -15.56 3.21 -10.87
C GLN A 292 -14.14 2.66 -10.73
N TYR A 293 -13.15 3.50 -10.36
CA TYR A 293 -11.72 3.15 -10.41
C TYR A 293 -10.97 3.30 -9.09
N GLY A 294 -11.55 3.93 -8.06
CA GLY A 294 -10.99 3.97 -6.72
C GLY A 294 -11.28 5.27 -5.95
N GLU A 295 -10.73 5.37 -4.74
CA GLU A 295 -10.90 6.56 -3.91
C GLU A 295 -9.99 7.71 -4.40
N PHE A 296 -10.61 8.81 -4.80
CA PHE A 296 -9.92 10.06 -5.06
C PHE A 296 -9.62 10.79 -3.75
N GLN A 297 -8.34 11.06 -3.47
CA GLN A 297 -7.95 12.03 -2.46
C GLN A 297 -7.28 13.24 -3.13
N ALA A 298 -7.81 14.43 -2.83
CA ALA A 298 -7.24 15.68 -3.28
C ALA A 298 -5.78 15.81 -2.81
N SER A 299 -4.92 16.38 -3.66
CA SER A 299 -3.49 16.63 -3.40
C SER A 299 -2.57 15.40 -3.32
N THR A 300 -3.11 14.19 -3.19
CA THR A 300 -2.33 12.94 -3.18
C THR A 300 -2.48 12.17 -4.49
N SER A 301 -3.66 12.24 -5.11
CA SER A 301 -3.90 11.67 -6.44
C SER A 301 -3.13 12.45 -7.50
N LYS A 302 -2.51 11.74 -8.45
CA LYS A 302 -1.64 12.30 -9.48
C LYS A 302 -2.19 12.01 -10.87
N LEU A 303 -2.16 13.03 -11.72
CA LEU A 303 -2.39 12.89 -13.15
C LEU A 303 -1.03 12.98 -13.86
N LYS A 304 -0.75 12.02 -14.73
CA LYS A 304 0.45 12.01 -15.58
C LYS A 304 0.03 12.25 -17.03
N LEU A 305 0.73 13.15 -17.70
CA LEU A 305 0.55 13.50 -19.10
C LEU A 305 1.80 13.04 -19.85
N ARG A 306 1.62 12.16 -20.84
CA ARG A 306 2.70 11.59 -21.64
C ARG A 306 2.97 12.45 -22.85
N ARG A 307 4.25 12.72 -23.10
CA ARG A 307 4.70 13.54 -24.24
C ARG A 307 5.61 12.82 -25.20
N ALA A 308 6.16 11.67 -24.80
CA ALA A 308 6.94 10.86 -25.71
C ALA A 308 6.04 10.32 -26.83
N SER A 309 6.62 10.16 -28.01
CA SER A 309 5.97 9.49 -29.15
C SER A 309 5.73 8.00 -28.86
N ASP A 310 6.56 7.42 -27.98
CA ASP A 310 6.41 6.06 -27.47
C ASP A 310 5.64 6.10 -26.14
N ILE A 311 4.58 5.30 -26.08
CA ILE A 311 3.71 5.18 -24.91
C ILE A 311 4.41 4.50 -23.73
N GLU A 312 5.54 3.82 -23.95
CA GLU A 312 6.36 3.21 -22.91
C GLU A 312 7.45 4.13 -22.37
N ASP A 313 7.77 5.22 -23.06
CA ASP A 313 8.79 6.17 -22.62
C ASP A 313 8.21 7.15 -21.60
N SER A 314 8.35 6.79 -20.32
CA SER A 314 7.96 7.64 -19.19
C SER A 314 8.97 8.75 -18.87
N THR A 315 10.05 8.91 -19.63
CA THR A 315 11.12 9.88 -19.31
C THR A 315 10.70 11.33 -19.51
N GLN A 316 9.66 11.57 -20.34
CA GLN A 316 9.12 12.89 -20.65
C GLN A 316 7.73 13.14 -20.03
N ASP A 317 7.33 12.30 -19.06
CA ASP A 317 6.03 12.41 -18.40
C ASP A 317 5.96 13.66 -17.52
N ILE A 318 4.93 14.46 -17.74
CA ILE A 318 4.60 15.60 -16.88
C ILE A 318 3.62 15.12 -15.82
N VAL A 319 3.97 15.31 -14.56
CA VAL A 319 3.16 14.84 -13.44
C VAL A 319 2.63 16.04 -12.67
N GLY A 320 1.37 15.98 -12.27
CA GLY A 320 0.79 16.96 -11.36
C GLY A 320 -0.22 16.34 -10.41
N THR A 321 -0.55 17.07 -9.36
CA THR A 321 -1.60 16.69 -8.42
C THR A 321 -2.93 17.26 -8.87
N ILE A 322 -4.01 16.56 -8.54
CA ILE A 322 -5.38 16.92 -8.93
C ILE A 322 -6.26 17.18 -7.71
N ALA A 323 -7.20 18.12 -7.85
CA ALA A 323 -8.22 18.47 -6.87
C ALA A 323 -9.55 18.77 -7.58
N TYR A 324 -10.69 18.55 -6.91
CA TYR A 324 -11.99 18.90 -7.49
C TYR A 324 -12.14 20.42 -7.63
N ASN A 325 -12.72 20.86 -8.75
CA ASN A 325 -13.16 22.24 -8.88
C ASN A 325 -14.49 22.42 -8.10
N PRO A 326 -14.61 23.39 -7.19
CA PRO A 326 -15.82 23.61 -6.39
C PRO A 326 -17.03 24.11 -7.19
N THR A 327 -16.85 24.61 -8.41
CA THR A 327 -17.92 25.23 -9.21
C THR A 327 -18.32 24.44 -10.45
N ASN A 328 -17.52 23.46 -10.88
CA ASN A 328 -17.76 22.69 -12.09
C ASN A 328 -17.28 21.23 -11.92
N ASP A 329 -18.23 20.30 -11.94
CA ASP A 329 -17.95 18.86 -11.73
C ASP A 329 -17.19 18.20 -12.90
N ASN A 330 -17.16 18.83 -14.08
CA ASN A 330 -16.39 18.38 -15.24
C ASN A 330 -14.94 18.90 -15.23
N GLN A 331 -14.56 19.73 -14.26
CA GLN A 331 -13.22 20.29 -14.19
C GLN A 331 -12.48 19.85 -12.93
N LEU A 332 -11.23 19.45 -13.11
CA LEU A 332 -10.27 19.28 -12.02
C LEU A 332 -9.30 20.44 -12.02
N ILE A 333 -8.90 20.86 -10.83
CA ILE A 333 -7.77 21.75 -10.63
C ILE A 333 -6.51 20.88 -10.71
N PHE A 334 -5.68 21.13 -11.71
CA PHE A 334 -4.41 20.44 -11.94
C PHE A 334 -3.25 21.35 -11.55
N THR A 335 -2.44 20.87 -10.62
CA THR A 335 -1.24 21.56 -10.13
C THR A 335 -0.02 20.77 -10.56
N ILE A 336 0.69 21.28 -11.56
CA ILE A 336 1.85 20.62 -12.15
C ILE A 336 3.02 20.62 -11.16
N ASP A 337 3.72 19.50 -11.05
CA ASP A 337 5.00 19.41 -10.37
C ASP A 337 6.09 19.99 -11.30
N SER A 338 6.57 21.19 -10.96
CA SER A 338 7.58 21.88 -11.76
C SER A 338 8.90 21.13 -11.90
N ALA A 339 9.17 20.14 -11.04
CA ALA A 339 10.34 19.26 -11.17
C ALA A 339 10.22 18.27 -12.34
N THR A 340 9.02 18.05 -12.86
CA THR A 340 8.76 17.16 -14.01
C THR A 340 8.76 17.89 -15.35
N LEU A 341 8.83 19.22 -15.33
CA LEU A 341 8.99 20.00 -16.55
C LEU A 341 10.46 19.96 -17.02
N PRO A 342 10.70 19.97 -18.35
CA PRO A 342 12.06 20.12 -18.89
C PRO A 342 12.77 21.35 -18.31
N THR A 343 14.08 21.25 -18.08
CA THR A 343 14.88 22.38 -17.59
C THR A 343 14.90 23.50 -18.64
N ASN A 344 14.63 24.73 -18.21
CA ASN A 344 14.76 25.91 -19.06
C ASN A 344 16.19 26.07 -19.56
N THR A 345 16.35 26.18 -20.88
CA THR A 345 17.63 26.48 -21.53
C THR A 345 17.81 27.98 -21.75
N GLN A 346 16.70 28.73 -21.80
CA GLN A 346 16.67 30.19 -21.85
C GLN A 346 16.20 30.76 -20.51
N THR A 347 16.73 31.90 -20.09
CA THR A 347 16.23 32.56 -18.89
C THR A 347 14.80 33.06 -19.12
N ALA A 348 13.98 33.03 -18.06
CA ALA A 348 12.56 33.33 -18.15
C ALA A 348 12.27 34.71 -18.77
N VAL A 349 11.20 34.77 -19.56
CA VAL A 349 10.66 36.01 -20.15
C VAL A 349 9.55 36.54 -19.26
N LEU A 350 9.39 37.86 -19.19
CA LEU A 350 8.31 38.49 -18.43
C LEU A 350 6.96 38.29 -19.11
N LYS A 351 6.92 38.40 -20.43
CA LYS A 351 5.68 38.34 -21.20
C LYS A 351 5.96 38.00 -22.67
N ILE A 352 4.96 37.43 -23.34
CA ILE A 352 4.91 37.31 -24.79
C ILE A 352 4.15 38.52 -25.33
N ILE A 353 4.73 39.22 -26.30
CA ILE A 353 4.22 40.52 -26.76
C ILE A 353 4.18 40.60 -28.28
N ASP A 354 3.26 41.44 -28.76
CA ASP A 354 3.29 41.96 -30.13
C ASP A 354 4.03 43.31 -30.11
N PRO A 355 5.28 43.40 -30.60
CA PRO A 355 6.06 44.63 -30.52
C PRO A 355 5.52 45.77 -31.39
N GLN A 356 4.60 45.49 -32.31
CA GLN A 356 3.93 46.51 -33.13
C GLN A 356 2.80 47.23 -32.38
N LYS A 357 2.28 46.61 -31.31
CA LYS A 357 1.16 47.15 -30.51
C LYS A 357 1.55 47.52 -29.09
N ASN A 358 2.49 46.79 -28.51
CA ASN A 358 2.93 46.99 -27.15
C ASN A 358 4.29 47.69 -27.15
N GLN A 359 4.48 48.63 -26.24
CA GLN A 359 5.75 49.35 -26.04
C GLN A 359 6.01 49.56 -24.54
N PRO A 360 7.28 49.59 -24.10
CA PRO A 360 7.57 49.84 -22.68
C PRO A 360 6.96 51.16 -22.20
N GLY A 361 6.14 51.12 -21.14
CA GLY A 361 5.51 52.31 -20.57
C GLY A 361 4.17 52.73 -21.19
N ASP A 362 3.56 51.90 -22.05
CA ASP A 362 2.20 52.15 -22.61
C ASP A 362 1.04 51.84 -21.65
N GLY A 363 1.33 51.39 -20.43
CA GLY A 363 0.34 50.96 -19.44
C GLY A 363 0.01 49.47 -19.48
N THR A 364 0.41 48.75 -20.54
CA THR A 364 0.31 47.29 -20.67
C THR A 364 1.64 46.58 -20.39
N LEU A 365 2.76 47.26 -20.69
CA LEU A 365 4.12 46.91 -20.32
C LEU A 365 4.68 47.91 -19.32
N ALA A 366 5.45 47.40 -18.35
CA ALA A 366 6.18 48.26 -17.42
C ALA A 366 7.21 49.12 -18.17
N SER A 367 7.56 50.28 -17.60
CA SER A 367 8.67 51.09 -18.09
C SER A 367 9.97 50.28 -18.11
N GLN A 368 10.92 50.71 -18.96
CA GLN A 368 12.18 50.02 -19.19
C GLN A 368 12.98 49.85 -17.89
N VAL A 369 13.28 48.60 -17.54
CA VAL A 369 14.12 48.23 -16.40
C VAL A 369 15.14 47.19 -16.87
N THR A 370 16.38 47.31 -16.41
CA THR A 370 17.47 46.37 -16.74
C THR A 370 17.06 44.92 -16.44
N GLY A 371 17.35 44.00 -17.37
CA GLY A 371 17.03 42.58 -17.27
C GLY A 371 15.60 42.22 -17.68
N GLN A 372 14.80 43.17 -18.16
CA GLN A 372 13.50 42.85 -18.74
C GLN A 372 13.65 42.06 -20.03
N ARG A 373 12.96 40.93 -20.13
CA ARG A 373 12.97 40.05 -21.30
C ARG A 373 11.56 39.82 -21.85
N TYR A 374 11.41 39.89 -23.17
CA TYR A 374 10.14 39.62 -23.84
C TYR A 374 10.33 38.69 -25.03
N LEU A 375 9.39 37.75 -25.21
CA LEU A 375 9.28 36.95 -26.42
C LEU A 375 8.38 37.69 -27.41
N ILE A 376 8.85 37.89 -28.65
CA ILE A 376 8.09 38.65 -29.66
C ILE A 376 7.44 37.73 -30.68
N ILE A 377 6.20 38.04 -31.06
CA ILE A 377 5.46 37.27 -32.07
C ILE A 377 5.51 37.89 -33.48
N ASN A 378 5.98 39.13 -33.61
CA ASN A 378 6.14 39.85 -34.87
C ASN A 378 7.50 40.56 -34.91
N ASP A 379 7.97 40.89 -36.11
CA ASP A 379 9.25 41.57 -36.32
C ASP A 379 9.28 42.98 -35.70
N ILE A 380 10.45 43.37 -35.20
CA ILE A 380 10.79 44.73 -34.82
C ILE A 380 11.55 45.38 -35.98
N VAL A 381 10.91 46.37 -36.60
CA VAL A 381 11.51 47.14 -37.70
C VAL A 381 12.65 48.02 -37.16
N GLN A 382 13.73 48.13 -37.94
CA GLN A 382 14.88 48.97 -37.64
C GLN A 382 14.48 50.42 -37.33
N SER A 383 15.03 50.95 -36.24
CA SER A 383 14.78 52.32 -35.76
C SER A 383 13.31 52.61 -35.39
N SER A 384 12.63 51.63 -34.80
CA SER A 384 11.32 51.89 -34.18
C SER A 384 11.47 52.89 -33.02
N SER A 385 10.58 53.88 -32.94
CA SER A 385 10.55 54.84 -31.82
C SER A 385 10.36 54.17 -30.46
N ASN A 386 9.81 52.96 -30.47
CA ASN A 386 9.27 52.27 -29.30
C ASN A 386 10.30 51.29 -28.70
N TRP A 387 11.14 50.67 -29.54
CA TRP A 387 12.14 49.67 -29.14
C TRP A 387 13.59 50.11 -29.42
N GLY A 388 13.79 51.32 -29.94
CA GLY A 388 15.11 51.88 -30.21
C GLY A 388 15.75 51.27 -31.46
N ASN A 389 17.04 50.92 -31.37
CA ASN A 389 17.82 50.42 -32.51
C ASN A 389 17.85 48.89 -32.62
N VAL A 390 17.11 48.16 -31.79
CA VAL A 390 17.04 46.70 -31.89
C VAL A 390 16.37 46.29 -33.19
N VAL A 391 16.95 45.31 -33.86
CA VAL A 391 16.37 44.62 -35.02
C VAL A 391 16.19 43.17 -34.61
N ALA A 392 14.96 42.69 -34.59
CA ALA A 392 14.60 41.35 -34.12
C ALA A 392 13.47 40.81 -34.99
N SER A 393 13.47 39.51 -35.25
CA SER A 393 12.46 38.81 -36.05
C SER A 393 11.43 38.13 -35.14
N ALA A 394 10.28 37.73 -35.69
CA ALA A 394 9.30 36.93 -34.97
C ALA A 394 9.97 35.69 -34.33
N ASN A 395 9.52 35.35 -33.12
CA ASN A 395 10.05 34.30 -32.24
C ASN A 395 11.39 34.60 -31.53
N ASP A 396 11.98 35.77 -31.73
CA ASP A 396 13.16 36.18 -30.96
C ASP A 396 12.81 36.52 -29.50
N ILE A 397 13.81 36.42 -28.61
CA ILE A 397 13.70 36.95 -27.25
C ILE A 397 14.59 38.17 -27.13
N ILE A 398 14.00 39.32 -26.81
CA ILE A 398 14.73 40.58 -26.58
C ILE A 398 14.97 40.80 -25.09
N GLU A 399 16.09 41.43 -24.75
CA GLU A 399 16.49 41.80 -23.38
C GLU A 399 16.95 43.26 -23.31
N PHE A 400 16.54 43.97 -22.27
CA PHE A 400 17.01 45.33 -22.00
C PHE A 400 18.24 45.32 -21.09
N ASP A 401 19.39 45.77 -21.58
CA ASP A 401 20.67 45.77 -20.85
C ASP A 401 20.85 46.96 -19.88
N GLY A 402 19.87 47.86 -19.81
CA GLY A 402 19.92 49.12 -19.05
C GLY A 402 20.18 50.36 -19.91
N THR A 403 20.61 50.18 -21.15
CA THR A 403 20.86 51.24 -22.14
C THR A 403 20.06 51.03 -23.43
N SER A 404 19.99 49.79 -23.92
CA SER A 404 19.33 49.41 -25.16
C SER A 404 18.70 48.01 -25.10
N TRP A 405 17.73 47.76 -25.99
CA TRP A 405 17.21 46.43 -26.26
C TRP A 405 18.16 45.66 -27.18
N ASN A 406 18.44 44.41 -26.84
CA ASN A 406 19.27 43.50 -27.64
C ASN A 406 18.55 42.17 -27.84
N VAL A 407 18.88 41.44 -28.91
CA VAL A 407 18.40 40.06 -29.12
C VAL A 407 19.20 39.11 -28.23
N SER A 408 18.52 38.51 -27.25
CA SER A 408 19.08 37.52 -26.32
C SER A 408 18.92 36.07 -26.80
N PHE A 409 17.92 35.83 -27.64
CA PHE A 409 17.70 34.59 -28.37
C PHE A 409 17.28 34.92 -29.79
N ASP A 410 18.01 34.38 -30.76
CA ASP A 410 17.76 34.56 -32.20
C ASP A 410 17.20 33.25 -32.77
N ALA A 411 15.92 33.27 -33.15
CA ALA A 411 15.21 32.11 -33.68
C ALA A 411 15.79 31.64 -35.02
N SER A 412 16.32 32.55 -35.83
CA SER A 412 16.88 32.24 -37.17
C SER A 412 18.20 31.46 -37.09
N VAL A 413 18.97 31.67 -36.03
CA VAL A 413 20.27 31.02 -35.80
C VAL A 413 20.13 29.68 -35.08
N ASN A 414 19.11 29.53 -34.23
CA ASN A 414 18.97 28.35 -33.36
C ASN A 414 18.38 27.11 -34.05
N GLY A 415 17.90 27.23 -35.31
CA GLY A 415 17.47 26.10 -36.14
C GLY A 415 16.54 25.13 -35.39
N SER A 416 16.66 23.82 -35.61
CA SER A 416 15.90 22.77 -34.90
C SER A 416 16.38 22.44 -33.48
N THR A 417 17.25 23.26 -32.89
CA THR A 417 17.75 23.01 -31.53
C THR A 417 16.65 23.27 -30.52
N VAL A 418 16.14 22.24 -29.84
CA VAL A 418 15.08 22.40 -28.84
C VAL A 418 15.52 23.32 -27.70
N GLN A 419 14.71 24.33 -27.41
CA GLN A 419 14.94 25.27 -26.30
C GLN A 419 13.68 25.39 -25.45
N TYR A 420 13.85 25.72 -24.17
CA TYR A 420 12.76 25.87 -23.22
C TYR A 420 12.84 27.23 -22.53
N VAL A 421 11.70 27.92 -22.43
CA VAL A 421 11.58 29.21 -21.75
C VAL A 421 10.28 29.27 -20.95
N THR A 422 10.34 29.83 -19.73
CA THR A 422 9.14 30.08 -18.92
C THR A 422 8.72 31.54 -19.03
N ASN A 423 7.41 31.78 -19.10
CA ASN A 423 6.81 33.10 -18.95
C ASN A 423 6.52 33.36 -17.47
N SER A 424 7.22 34.30 -16.86
CA SER A 424 7.09 34.64 -15.43
C SER A 424 5.74 35.25 -15.05
N ALA A 425 4.97 35.80 -16.00
CA ALA A 425 3.64 36.35 -15.71
C ALA A 425 2.55 35.26 -15.63
N THR A 426 2.66 34.20 -16.42
CA THR A 426 1.67 33.10 -16.49
C THR A 426 2.16 31.80 -15.84
N ASN A 427 3.46 31.67 -15.60
CA ASN A 427 4.17 30.44 -15.23
C ASN A 427 4.09 29.31 -16.27
N TYR A 428 3.66 29.61 -17.50
CA TYR A 428 3.65 28.64 -18.60
C TYR A 428 5.03 28.50 -19.21
N GLN A 429 5.39 27.26 -19.55
CA GLN A 429 6.64 26.95 -20.24
C GLN A 429 6.36 26.71 -21.71
N TYR A 430 7.24 27.23 -22.55
CA TYR A 430 7.20 27.10 -23.99
C TYR A 430 8.43 26.34 -24.48
N LYS A 431 8.22 25.52 -25.51
CA LYS A 431 9.25 24.77 -26.23
C LYS A 431 9.44 25.39 -27.61
N TRP A 432 10.68 25.67 -27.98
CA TRP A 432 11.06 25.98 -29.35
C TRP A 432 11.11 24.69 -30.17
N THR A 433 10.35 24.64 -31.25
CA THR A 433 10.28 23.48 -32.17
C THR A 433 11.29 23.57 -33.32
N GLY A 434 11.91 24.73 -33.50
CA GLY A 434 12.71 25.03 -34.68
C GLY A 434 12.03 25.97 -35.67
N THR A 435 10.72 26.09 -35.56
CA THR A 435 9.89 26.99 -36.38
C THR A 435 9.12 27.99 -35.52
N GLU A 436 8.72 27.58 -34.31
CA GLU A 436 7.94 28.42 -33.41
C GLU A 436 8.08 28.02 -31.94
N TRP A 437 7.52 28.87 -31.07
CA TRP A 437 7.32 28.55 -29.65
C TRP A 437 5.92 27.97 -29.42
N ILE A 438 5.86 26.71 -28.99
CA ILE A 438 4.61 26.05 -28.59
C ILE A 438 4.55 25.86 -27.08
N ASP A 439 3.36 25.75 -26.51
CA ASP A 439 3.21 25.39 -25.11
C ASP A 439 3.78 23.99 -24.83
N THR A 440 4.45 23.83 -23.68
CA THR A 440 5.08 22.57 -23.32
C THR A 440 4.07 21.47 -23.01
N TYR A 441 2.88 21.76 -22.47
CA TYR A 441 2.00 20.71 -21.90
C TYR A 441 0.50 20.91 -22.08
N GLN A 442 0.04 22.08 -22.53
CA GLN A 442 -1.38 22.32 -22.76
C GLN A 442 -1.86 21.67 -24.06
N GLY A 443 -3.10 21.18 -24.06
CA GLY A 443 -3.71 20.52 -25.22
C GLY A 443 -4.60 19.33 -24.85
N VAL A 444 -5.10 18.67 -25.89
CA VAL A 444 -5.98 17.49 -25.78
C VAL A 444 -5.14 16.22 -25.83
N TYR A 445 -5.22 15.43 -24.77
CA TYR A 445 -4.56 14.14 -24.63
C TYR A 445 -5.52 13.02 -25.00
N LYS A 446 -5.13 12.26 -26.02
CA LYS A 446 -5.84 11.07 -26.49
C LYS A 446 -5.78 9.92 -25.47
N PRO A 447 -6.66 8.90 -25.61
CA PRO A 447 -6.60 7.70 -24.79
C PRO A 447 -5.18 7.10 -24.84
N GLY A 448 -4.64 6.71 -23.68
CA GLY A 448 -3.28 6.16 -23.54
C GLY A 448 -2.15 7.17 -23.31
N PHE A 449 -2.33 8.45 -23.69
CA PHE A 449 -1.36 9.53 -23.47
C PHE A 449 -1.55 10.28 -22.15
N TRP A 450 -2.50 9.85 -21.31
CA TRP A 450 -2.68 10.34 -19.96
C TRP A 450 -2.97 9.18 -19.00
N ILE A 451 -2.46 9.27 -17.78
CA ILE A 451 -2.62 8.24 -16.75
C ILE A 451 -3.07 8.86 -15.44
N LEU A 452 -4.10 8.28 -14.88
CA LEU A 452 -4.59 8.61 -13.55
C LEU A 452 -3.98 7.67 -12.49
N ASN A 453 -3.40 8.25 -11.45
CA ASN A 453 -2.97 7.52 -10.25
C ASN A 453 -3.79 8.03 -9.05
N LEU A 454 -4.86 7.33 -8.71
CA LEU A 454 -5.67 7.63 -7.54
C LEU A 454 -4.95 7.16 -6.27
N SER A 455 -4.85 8.02 -5.26
CA SER A 455 -4.25 7.63 -3.99
C SER A 455 -5.31 6.97 -3.11
N GLY A 456 -5.47 5.68 -3.32
CA GLY A 456 -6.52 4.93 -2.66
C GLY A 456 -6.66 3.51 -3.15
N ILE A 457 -5.57 2.88 -3.63
CA ILE A 457 -5.41 1.43 -3.78
C ILE A 457 -3.91 1.10 -3.70
#